data_AF-A0AAU8MVZ2-F1
#
_entry.id   AF-A0AAU8MVZ2-F1
#
_cell.length_a   1.000
_cell.length_b   1.000
_cell.length_c   1.000
_cell.angle_alpha   90.00
_cell.angle_beta   90.00
_cell.angle_gamma   90.00
#
_symmetry.space_group_name_H-M   'P 1'
#
loop_
_entity.id
_entity.type
_entity.pdbx_description
1 polymer ?
#
loop_
_entity_poly.entity_id
_entity_poly.type
_entity_poly.pdbx_seq_one_letter_code
_entity_poly.pdbx_strand_id
1 'polypeptide(L)'
;MPYILIQATRDGLDAPRKAELIRRATQMMVDVLDKDPATTFVVVDEVEADNWGIGGHPVSARRAERAASADASLGAPGRPPEPREADRAALTAAMQDYFDGLYRSDSARLRQVLHPRALYATASGGELLTRGMDEYWPVIDARPSPASKGEPREDRIVSIEWIGPVTALVRAECTVRPRRFVDLLTWLKIDGRWWIVSKVFHYDERPA
;
A
#
# COMPACT_ATOMS: atom_id res chain seq x y z
N MET A 1 31.34 -27.42 -1.20
CA MET A 1 31.02 -27.47 0.23
C MET A 1 31.07 -26.06 0.82
N PRO A 2 29.98 -25.29 0.74
CA PRO A 2 29.88 -23.96 1.36
C PRO A 2 29.71 -24.04 2.88
N TYR A 3 30.20 -23.00 3.56
CA TYR A 3 29.93 -22.73 4.97
C TYR A 3 29.36 -21.31 5.10
N ILE A 4 28.24 -21.19 5.80
CA ILE A 4 27.54 -19.93 6.03
C ILE A 4 27.36 -19.76 7.54
N LEU A 5 27.90 -18.67 8.07
CA LEU A 5 27.65 -18.24 9.45
C LEU A 5 26.68 -17.06 9.42
N ILE A 6 25.54 -17.23 10.09
CA ILE A 6 24.55 -16.18 10.31
C ILE A 6 24.62 -15.81 11.78
N GLN A 7 25.22 -14.66 12.09
CA GLN A 7 25.17 -14.12 13.44
C GLN A 7 24.05 -13.08 13.53
N ALA A 8 23.15 -13.25 14.48
CA ALA A 8 22.02 -12.36 14.69
C ALA A 8 21.76 -12.16 16.17
N THR A 9 21.21 -10.99 16.53
CA THR A 9 20.75 -10.79 17.90
C THR A 9 19.59 -11.73 18.21
N ARG A 10 19.54 -12.27 19.43
CA ARG A 10 18.55 -13.27 19.87
C ARG A 10 17.08 -12.85 19.73
N ASP A 11 16.82 -11.54 19.67
CA ASP A 11 15.47 -10.97 19.70
C ASP A 11 14.57 -11.47 18.56
N GLY A 12 13.59 -12.31 18.92
CA GLY A 12 12.60 -12.83 17.99
C GLY A 12 13.11 -13.91 17.04
N LEU A 13 14.23 -14.57 17.36
CA LEU A 13 14.78 -15.68 16.59
C LEU A 13 14.40 -17.03 17.22
N ASP A 14 13.15 -17.44 17.02
CA ASP A 14 12.65 -18.75 17.48
C ASP A 14 13.09 -19.91 16.56
N ALA A 15 12.84 -21.15 17.00
CA ALA A 15 13.24 -22.35 16.26
C ALA A 15 12.66 -22.40 14.82
N PRO A 16 11.38 -22.07 14.56
CA PRO A 16 10.83 -22.00 13.20
C PRO A 16 11.57 -21.00 12.31
N ARG A 17 11.89 -19.81 12.81
CA ARG A 17 12.63 -18.80 12.04
C ARG A 17 14.06 -19.24 11.74
N LYS A 18 14.75 -19.90 12.68
CA LYS A 18 16.08 -20.48 12.43
C LYS A 18 16.05 -21.56 11.35
N ALA A 19 15.05 -22.45 11.40
CA ALA A 19 14.87 -23.47 10.37
C ALA A 19 14.66 -22.84 8.98
N GLU A 20 13.87 -21.76 8.89
CA GLU A 20 13.65 -21.05 7.64
C GLU A 20 14.91 -20.33 7.14
N LEU A 21 15.71 -19.72 8.03
CA LEU A 21 17.00 -19.11 7.67
C LEU A 21 17.95 -20.15 7.10
N ILE A 22 18.09 -21.31 7.75
CA ILE A 22 18.94 -22.40 7.29
C ILE A 22 18.47 -22.86 5.91
N ARG A 23 17.17 -23.13 5.74
CA ARG A 23 16.59 -23.57 4.47
C ARG A 23 16.86 -22.59 3.33
N ARG A 24 16.62 -21.29 3.56
CA ARG A 24 16.82 -20.25 2.54
C ARG A 24 18.29 -20.01 2.21
N ALA A 25 19.16 -20.00 3.21
CA ALA A 25 20.59 -19.83 3.01
C ALA A 25 21.19 -20.99 2.22
N THR A 26 20.76 -22.23 2.51
CA THR A 26 21.13 -23.40 1.70
C THR A 26 20.63 -23.26 0.27
N GLN A 27 19.35 -22.90 0.07
CA GLN A 27 18.79 -22.72 -1.28
C GLN A 27 19.50 -21.64 -2.09
N MET A 28 19.91 -20.54 -1.46
CA MET A 28 20.70 -19.49 -2.11
C MET A 28 22.00 -20.03 -2.73
N MET A 29 22.68 -20.97 -2.04
CA MET A 29 23.91 -21.56 -2.57
C MET A 29 23.65 -22.45 -3.78
N VAL A 30 22.50 -23.13 -3.82
CA VAL A 30 22.03 -23.88 -4.97
C VAL A 30 21.77 -22.92 -6.13
N ASP A 31 20.94 -21.90 -5.91
CA ASP A 31 20.45 -21.02 -6.97
C ASP A 31 21.54 -20.14 -7.59
N VAL A 32 22.49 -19.66 -6.79
CA VAL A 32 23.48 -18.67 -7.23
C VAL A 32 24.79 -19.32 -7.66
N LEU A 33 25.24 -20.35 -6.94
CA LEU A 33 26.57 -20.95 -7.12
C LEU A 33 26.53 -22.42 -7.54
N ASP A 34 25.35 -22.96 -7.82
CA ASP A 34 25.12 -24.36 -8.23
C ASP A 34 25.80 -25.36 -7.28
N LYS A 35 25.58 -25.16 -5.98
CA LYS A 35 26.17 -26.00 -4.92
C LYS A 35 25.21 -27.08 -4.46
N ASP A 36 25.76 -28.26 -4.17
CA ASP A 36 25.03 -29.36 -3.57
C ASP A 36 24.54 -28.97 -2.15
N PRO A 37 23.22 -28.97 -1.89
CA PRO A 37 22.67 -28.65 -0.58
C PRO A 37 23.07 -29.67 0.50
N ALA A 38 23.32 -30.93 0.13
CA ALA A 38 23.73 -31.98 1.08
C ALA A 38 25.12 -31.72 1.68
N THR A 39 25.93 -30.88 1.04
CA THR A 39 27.27 -30.47 1.51
C THR A 39 27.35 -29.00 1.88
N THR A 40 26.20 -28.36 2.15
CA THR A 40 26.12 -26.95 2.56
C THR A 40 25.88 -26.86 4.05
N PHE A 41 26.81 -26.21 4.75
CA PHE A 41 26.73 -26.02 6.20
C PHE A 41 26.23 -24.62 6.51
N VAL A 42 25.19 -24.52 7.34
CA VAL A 42 24.66 -23.24 7.84
C VAL A 42 24.65 -23.29 9.35
N VAL A 43 25.32 -22.31 9.97
CA VAL A 43 25.33 -22.11 11.42
C VAL A 43 24.61 -20.81 11.72
N VAL A 44 23.62 -20.87 12.61
CA VAL A 44 22.96 -19.68 13.14
C VAL A 44 23.43 -19.48 14.57
N ASP A 45 24.14 -18.38 14.78
CA ASP A 45 24.73 -18.00 16.06
C ASP A 45 23.96 -16.81 16.65
N GLU A 46 23.44 -17.02 17.85
CA GLU A 46 22.66 -16.01 18.57
C GLU A 46 23.57 -15.22 19.47
N VAL A 47 23.64 -13.92 19.22
CA VAL A 47 24.41 -13.00 20.04
C VAL A 47 23.47 -12.21 20.92
N GLU A 48 23.74 -12.14 22.22
CA GLU A 48 22.99 -11.26 23.12
C GLU A 48 23.15 -9.80 22.68
N ALA A 49 22.08 -9.00 22.74
CA ALA A 49 22.08 -7.65 22.17
C ALA A 49 23.10 -6.70 22.85
N ASP A 50 23.47 -6.97 24.10
CA ASP A 50 24.53 -6.26 24.83
C ASP A 50 25.92 -6.52 24.22
N ASN A 51 26.10 -7.68 23.59
CA ASN A 51 27.37 -8.12 23.01
C ASN A 51 27.51 -7.71 21.53
N TRP A 52 26.51 -7.02 20.95
CA TRP A 52 26.55 -6.52 19.58
C TRP A 52 26.64 -4.99 19.57
N GLY A 53 27.75 -4.44 19.07
CA GLY A 53 27.99 -3.00 19.01
C GLY A 53 27.68 -2.39 17.65
N ILE A 54 27.03 -1.22 17.63
CA ILE A 54 26.91 -0.38 16.43
C ILE A 54 27.33 1.03 16.82
N GLY A 55 28.29 1.63 16.09
CA GLY A 55 28.72 3.01 16.32
C GLY A 55 29.21 3.28 17.75
N GLY A 56 29.83 2.29 18.39
CA GLY A 56 30.36 2.41 19.76
C GLY A 56 29.37 2.08 20.89
N HIS A 57 28.11 1.74 20.58
CA HIS A 57 27.09 1.46 21.59
C HIS A 57 26.49 0.06 21.43
N PRO A 58 26.21 -0.66 22.54
CA PRO A 58 25.46 -1.91 22.51
C PRO A 58 24.09 -1.74 21.85
N VAL A 59 23.63 -2.74 21.10
CA VAL A 59 22.35 -2.72 20.40
C VAL A 59 21.18 -2.60 21.38
N SER A 60 21.27 -3.22 22.55
CA SER A 60 20.32 -3.05 23.66
C SER A 60 20.16 -1.59 24.08
N ALA A 61 21.27 -0.87 24.33
CA ALA A 61 21.27 0.53 24.72
C ALA A 61 20.67 1.42 23.62
N ARG A 62 21.07 1.22 22.37
CA ARG A 62 20.51 1.97 21.22
C ARG A 62 19.00 1.73 21.04
N ARG A 63 18.53 0.52 21.34
CA ARG A 63 17.10 0.20 21.31
C ARG A 63 16.36 0.82 22.49
N ALA A 64 16.94 0.84 23.68
CA ALA A 64 16.38 1.52 24.84
C ALA A 64 16.28 3.03 24.61
N GLU A 65 17.32 3.67 24.05
CA GLU A 65 17.31 5.07 23.66
C GLU A 65 16.26 5.36 22.57
N ARG A 66 16.14 4.48 21.57
CA ARG A 66 15.07 4.58 20.56
C ARG A 66 13.68 4.40 21.17
N ALA A 67 13.50 3.48 22.09
CA ALA A 67 12.22 3.27 22.78
C ALA A 67 11.86 4.50 23.63
N ALA A 68 12.82 5.03 24.39
CA ALA A 68 12.65 6.24 25.20
C ALA A 68 12.41 7.50 24.34
N SER A 69 13.09 7.60 23.19
CA SER A 69 12.89 8.70 22.23
C SER A 69 11.59 8.55 21.43
N ALA A 70 11.11 7.33 21.22
CA ALA A 70 9.81 7.04 20.61
C ALA A 70 8.64 7.35 21.56
N ASP A 71 8.86 7.31 22.87
CA ASP A 71 7.88 7.70 23.89
C ASP A 71 7.87 9.24 24.10
N ALA A 72 9.00 9.92 23.87
CA ALA A 72 9.15 11.37 24.01
C ALA A 72 8.86 12.19 22.74
N SER A 73 8.84 11.57 21.56
CA SER A 73 8.42 12.21 20.31
C SER A 73 7.03 11.71 19.91
N LEU A 74 6.12 12.63 19.62
CA LEU A 74 4.79 12.36 19.06
C LEU A 74 4.83 11.24 18.00
N GLY A 75 4.31 10.07 18.38
CA GLY A 75 3.89 8.95 17.54
C GLY A 75 4.51 8.82 16.16
N ALA A 76 5.63 8.10 16.06
CA ALA A 76 5.85 7.30 14.85
C ALA A 76 4.76 6.20 14.85
N PRO A 77 3.95 6.04 13.79
CA PRO A 77 2.98 4.97 13.78
C PRO A 77 3.77 3.67 13.80
N GLY A 78 3.63 2.90 14.89
CA GLY A 78 3.84 1.46 14.80
C GLY A 78 3.05 0.97 13.58
N ARG A 79 3.58 -0.01 12.83
CA ARG A 79 2.91 -0.57 11.64
C ARG A 79 1.42 -0.67 11.97
N PRO A 80 0.55 0.10 11.30
CA PRO A 80 -0.87 0.11 11.62
C PRO A 80 -1.36 -1.33 11.60
N PRO A 81 -2.24 -1.72 12.55
CA PRO A 81 -2.70 -3.09 12.63
C PRO A 81 -3.14 -3.52 11.22
N GLU A 82 -2.62 -4.67 10.77
CA GLU A 82 -2.99 -5.21 9.47
C GLU A 82 -4.51 -5.17 9.35
N PRO A 83 -5.06 -4.58 8.28
CA PRO A 83 -6.49 -4.52 8.10
C PRO A 83 -7.05 -5.94 8.14
N ARG A 84 -8.23 -6.09 8.75
CA ARG A 84 -8.94 -7.37 8.71
C ARG A 84 -9.15 -7.76 7.25
N GLU A 85 -9.09 -9.06 6.96
CA GLU A 85 -9.32 -9.58 5.61
C GLU A 85 -10.64 -9.07 5.01
N ALA A 86 -11.68 -8.97 5.83
CA ALA A 86 -12.97 -8.40 5.45
C ALA A 86 -12.87 -6.92 5.01
N ASP A 87 -12.03 -6.12 5.65
CA ASP A 87 -11.80 -4.72 5.29
C ASP A 87 -11.04 -4.61 3.96
N ARG A 88 -10.05 -5.47 3.73
CA ARG A 88 -9.34 -5.55 2.45
C ARG A 88 -10.27 -5.92 1.30
N ALA A 89 -11.10 -6.95 1.49
CA ALA A 89 -12.06 -7.39 0.50
C ALA A 89 -13.10 -6.30 0.20
N ALA A 90 -13.64 -5.65 1.24
CA ALA A 90 -14.65 -4.61 1.08
C ALA A 90 -14.12 -3.37 0.35
N LEU A 91 -12.95 -2.87 0.71
CA LEU A 91 -12.34 -1.72 0.04
C LEU A 91 -11.97 -2.06 -1.41
N THR A 92 -11.44 -3.26 -1.66
CA THR A 92 -11.10 -3.71 -3.02
C THR A 92 -12.35 -3.81 -3.90
N ALA A 93 -13.46 -4.34 -3.37
CA ALA A 93 -14.73 -4.37 -4.08
C ALA A 93 -15.28 -2.96 -4.36
N ALA A 94 -15.23 -2.05 -3.38
CA ALA A 94 -15.61 -0.65 -3.58
C ALA A 94 -14.73 0.07 -4.61
N MET A 95 -13.44 -0.24 -4.68
CA MET A 95 -12.56 0.24 -5.75
C MET A 95 -13.00 -0.26 -7.14
N GLN A 96 -13.48 -1.50 -7.24
CA GLN A 96 -14.03 -2.00 -8.51
C GLN A 96 -15.30 -1.25 -8.90
N ASP A 97 -16.20 -0.97 -7.96
CA ASP A 97 -17.38 -0.15 -8.23
C ASP A 97 -17.00 1.28 -8.67
N TYR A 98 -15.97 1.86 -8.05
CA TYR A 98 -15.41 3.15 -8.48
C TYR A 98 -14.91 3.11 -9.93
N PHE A 99 -14.10 2.10 -10.29
CA PHE A 99 -13.61 1.97 -11.66
C PHE A 99 -14.72 1.69 -12.67
N ASP A 100 -15.66 0.82 -12.34
CA ASP A 100 -16.82 0.53 -13.18
C ASP A 100 -17.68 1.78 -13.39
N GLY A 101 -17.88 2.57 -12.35
CA GLY A 101 -18.60 3.84 -12.42
C GLY A 101 -17.91 4.83 -13.36
N LEU A 102 -16.59 4.93 -13.31
CA LEU A 102 -15.83 5.75 -14.26
C LEU A 102 -15.85 5.19 -15.68
N TYR A 103 -15.71 3.88 -15.86
CA TYR A 103 -15.64 3.25 -17.18
C TYR A 103 -16.99 3.29 -17.92
N ARG A 104 -18.10 3.15 -17.18
CA ARG A 104 -19.46 3.19 -17.73
C ARG A 104 -20.10 4.58 -17.67
N SER A 105 -19.43 5.56 -17.05
CA SER A 105 -20.02 6.88 -16.72
C SER A 105 -21.34 6.76 -15.97
N ASP A 106 -21.34 5.89 -14.95
CA ASP A 106 -22.50 5.57 -14.13
C ASP A 106 -22.39 6.28 -12.78
N SER A 107 -23.06 7.44 -12.68
CA SER A 107 -23.06 8.21 -11.45
C SER A 107 -23.85 7.54 -10.32
N ALA A 108 -24.81 6.65 -10.61
CA ALA A 108 -25.55 5.93 -9.58
C ALA A 108 -24.64 4.93 -8.86
N ARG A 109 -23.76 4.24 -9.60
CA ARG A 109 -22.71 3.40 -9.03
C ARG A 109 -21.67 4.21 -8.26
N LEU A 110 -21.21 5.35 -8.81
CA LEU A 110 -20.24 6.21 -8.11
C LEU A 110 -20.77 6.76 -6.76
N ARG A 111 -22.07 7.06 -6.66
CA ARG A 111 -22.71 7.46 -5.40
C ARG A 111 -22.67 6.39 -4.31
N GLN A 112 -22.39 5.13 -4.66
CA GLN A 112 -22.23 4.06 -3.68
C GLN A 112 -20.83 4.05 -3.04
N VAL A 113 -19.86 4.75 -3.60
CA VAL A 113 -18.46 4.69 -3.13
C VAL A 113 -17.88 6.05 -2.82
N LEU A 114 -18.38 7.12 -3.42
CA LEU A 114 -18.06 8.50 -3.08
C LEU A 114 -19.04 9.01 -2.03
N HIS A 115 -18.50 9.46 -0.90
CA HIS A 115 -19.28 10.10 0.14
C HIS A 115 -19.98 11.36 -0.41
N PRO A 116 -21.24 11.69 -0.03
CA PRO A 116 -21.94 12.88 -0.53
C PRO A 116 -21.20 14.21 -0.31
N ARG A 117 -20.31 14.24 0.71
CA ARG A 117 -19.46 15.40 1.03
C ARG A 117 -18.01 15.25 0.53
N ALA A 118 -17.75 14.36 -0.42
CA ALA A 118 -16.40 14.15 -0.90
C ALA A 118 -15.87 15.36 -1.68
N LEU A 119 -14.56 15.60 -1.58
CA LEU A 119 -13.86 16.61 -2.36
C LEU A 119 -13.36 16.00 -3.69
N TYR A 120 -13.55 16.71 -4.79
CA TYR A 120 -12.89 16.43 -6.07
C TYR A 120 -11.95 17.59 -6.40
N ALA A 121 -10.65 17.35 -6.52
CA ALA A 121 -9.69 18.43 -6.73
C ALA A 121 -8.50 18.07 -7.64
N THR A 122 -8.06 19.03 -8.44
CA THR A 122 -6.83 18.92 -9.25
C THR A 122 -6.28 20.31 -9.58
N ALA A 123 -5.00 20.36 -9.94
CA ALA A 123 -4.36 21.53 -10.55
C ALA A 123 -3.68 21.20 -11.90
N SER A 124 -3.93 20.02 -12.49
CA SER A 124 -3.25 19.58 -13.72
C SER A 124 -3.54 20.48 -14.94
N GLY A 125 -4.62 21.25 -14.90
CA GLY A 125 -4.95 22.24 -15.94
C GLY A 125 -4.26 23.59 -15.78
N GLY A 126 -3.37 23.76 -14.79
CA GLY A 126 -2.66 25.02 -14.50
C GLY A 126 -3.36 25.92 -13.48
N GLU A 127 -4.64 25.70 -13.20
CA GLU A 127 -5.41 26.39 -12.15
C GLU A 127 -6.07 25.38 -11.21
N LEU A 128 -6.37 25.82 -9.98
CA LEU A 128 -7.06 25.00 -8.99
C LEU A 128 -8.51 24.77 -9.44
N LEU A 129 -8.84 23.49 -9.70
CA LEU A 129 -10.21 23.03 -9.85
C LEU A 129 -10.62 22.27 -8.59
N THR A 130 -11.70 22.72 -7.95
CA THR A 130 -12.37 21.99 -6.87
C THR A 130 -13.84 21.81 -7.19
N ARG A 131 -14.42 20.67 -6.81
CA ARG A 131 -15.86 20.40 -6.93
C ARG A 131 -16.41 19.66 -5.73
N GLY A 132 -17.65 19.98 -5.39
CA GLY A 132 -18.50 19.12 -4.56
C GLY A 132 -19.14 18.00 -5.38
N MET A 133 -19.76 17.03 -4.71
CA MET A 133 -20.36 15.88 -5.41
C MET A 133 -21.56 16.28 -6.28
N ASP A 134 -22.38 17.24 -5.85
CA ASP A 134 -23.53 17.73 -6.64
C ASP A 134 -23.11 18.36 -7.96
N GLU A 135 -21.92 18.97 -8.02
CA GLU A 135 -21.33 19.52 -9.24
C GLU A 135 -20.63 18.45 -10.08
N TYR A 136 -20.18 17.36 -9.45
CA TYR A 136 -19.46 16.29 -10.13
C TYR A 136 -20.38 15.33 -10.87
N TRP A 137 -21.58 15.04 -10.36
CA TRP A 137 -22.50 14.09 -11.01
C TRP A 137 -22.92 14.49 -12.42
N PRO A 138 -23.31 15.76 -12.70
CA PRO A 138 -23.64 16.19 -14.06
C PRO A 138 -22.48 15.99 -15.04
N VAL A 139 -21.23 16.09 -14.57
CA VAL A 139 -20.03 15.89 -15.39
C VAL A 139 -19.87 14.42 -15.77
N ILE A 140 -20.21 13.49 -14.87
CA ILE A 140 -20.22 12.06 -15.16
C ILE A 140 -21.35 11.73 -16.13
N ASP A 141 -22.57 12.19 -15.84
CA ASP A 141 -23.77 11.85 -16.61
C ASP A 141 -23.75 12.40 -18.04
N ALA A 142 -23.13 13.57 -18.26
CA ALA A 142 -23.01 14.17 -19.58
C ALA A 142 -21.90 13.54 -20.45
N ARG A 143 -20.98 12.77 -19.86
CA ARG A 143 -19.79 12.27 -20.55
C ARG A 143 -20.12 10.98 -21.33
N PRO A 144 -19.79 10.89 -22.63
CA PRO A 144 -19.80 9.62 -23.36
C PRO A 144 -18.86 8.61 -22.70
N SER A 145 -19.38 7.44 -22.34
CA SER A 145 -18.61 6.48 -21.55
C SER A 145 -17.48 5.83 -22.35
N PRO A 146 -16.30 5.59 -21.74
CA PRO A 146 -15.26 4.75 -22.34
C PRO A 146 -15.81 3.41 -22.85
N ALA A 147 -16.72 2.79 -22.07
CA ALA A 147 -17.41 1.57 -22.47
C ALA A 147 -18.19 1.71 -23.79
N SER A 148 -18.98 2.77 -23.96
CA SER A 148 -19.75 2.99 -25.20
C SER A 148 -18.87 3.24 -26.44
N LYS A 149 -17.62 3.66 -26.22
CA LYS A 149 -16.61 3.87 -27.26
C LYS A 149 -15.74 2.65 -27.53
N GLY A 150 -15.90 1.57 -26.75
CA GLY A 150 -15.05 0.39 -26.83
C GLY A 150 -13.60 0.65 -26.41
N GLU A 151 -13.36 1.66 -25.56
CA GLU A 151 -12.01 1.97 -25.08
C GLU A 151 -11.50 0.84 -24.16
N PRO A 152 -10.20 0.46 -24.23
CA PRO A 152 -9.65 -0.55 -23.34
C PRO A 152 -9.63 -0.08 -21.89
N ARG A 153 -9.85 -1.02 -20.96
CA ARG A 153 -9.69 -0.75 -19.51
C ARG A 153 -8.22 -0.74 -19.13
N GLU A 154 -7.78 0.38 -18.59
CA GLU A 154 -6.42 0.58 -18.05
C GLU A 154 -6.45 0.94 -16.55
N ASP A 155 -7.58 0.71 -15.89
CA ASP A 155 -7.74 0.98 -14.47
C ASP A 155 -7.06 -0.05 -13.57
N ARG A 156 -6.39 0.41 -12.52
CA ARG A 156 -5.75 -0.45 -11.51
C ARG A 156 -5.52 0.27 -10.19
N ILE A 157 -5.53 -0.51 -9.11
CA ILE A 157 -4.99 -0.08 -7.82
C ILE A 157 -3.46 -0.15 -7.92
N VAL A 158 -2.79 0.96 -7.62
CA VAL A 158 -1.32 1.02 -7.56
C VAL A 158 -0.83 0.65 -6.16
N SER A 159 -1.45 1.22 -5.13
CA SER A 159 -1.13 0.90 -3.73
C SER A 159 -2.33 1.18 -2.83
N ILE A 160 -2.39 0.45 -1.71
CA ILE A 160 -3.30 0.73 -0.59
C ILE A 160 -2.41 0.87 0.65
N GLU A 161 -2.45 2.05 1.25
CA GLU A 161 -1.85 2.29 2.55
C GLU A 161 -2.97 2.32 3.59
N TRP A 162 -2.83 1.50 4.61
CA TRP A 162 -3.78 1.45 5.73
C TRP A 162 -3.21 2.31 6.83
N ILE A 163 -3.86 3.43 7.15
CA ILE A 163 -3.39 4.35 8.21
C ILE A 163 -3.92 3.88 9.57
N GLY A 164 -5.06 3.18 9.58
CA GLY A 164 -5.67 2.62 10.78
C GLY A 164 -6.91 1.78 10.45
N PRO A 165 -7.69 1.38 11.47
CA PRO A 165 -8.85 0.49 11.28
C PRO A 165 -9.99 1.10 10.46
N VAL A 166 -10.00 2.43 10.29
CA VAL A 166 -11.06 3.18 9.62
C VAL A 166 -10.55 4.20 8.61
N THR A 167 -9.24 4.19 8.31
CA THR A 167 -8.62 5.18 7.41
C THR A 167 -7.64 4.51 6.47
N ALA A 168 -7.76 4.78 5.17
CA ALA A 168 -6.84 4.29 4.16
C ALA A 168 -6.56 5.35 3.08
N LEU A 169 -5.42 5.24 2.43
CA LEU A 169 -5.05 5.99 1.23
C LEU A 169 -4.88 4.99 0.09
N VAL A 170 -5.58 5.23 -1.02
CA VAL A 170 -5.44 4.43 -2.23
C VAL A 170 -4.85 5.31 -3.31
N ARG A 171 -3.75 4.86 -3.90
CA ARG A 171 -3.28 5.38 -5.19
C ARG A 171 -3.83 4.50 -6.29
N ALA A 172 -4.54 5.09 -7.24
CA ALA A 172 -5.14 4.38 -8.36
C ALA A 172 -4.79 5.04 -9.69
N GLU A 173 -4.78 4.25 -10.76
CA GLU A 173 -4.69 4.74 -12.13
C GLU A 173 -5.99 4.41 -12.85
N CYS A 174 -6.45 5.31 -13.72
CA CYS A 174 -7.53 5.03 -14.66
C CYS A 174 -7.40 5.89 -15.92
N THR A 175 -8.03 5.48 -17.00
CA THR A 175 -8.01 6.20 -18.28
C THR A 175 -9.45 6.51 -18.70
N VAL A 176 -9.68 7.76 -19.06
CA VAL A 176 -10.90 8.23 -19.73
C VAL A 176 -10.43 9.14 -20.85
N ARG A 177 -10.33 8.60 -22.07
CA ARG A 177 -9.61 9.28 -23.14
C ARG A 177 -10.20 10.67 -23.42
N PRO A 178 -9.34 11.68 -23.68
CA PRO A 178 -7.89 11.58 -23.90
C PRO A 178 -7.03 11.56 -22.62
N ARG A 179 -7.63 11.55 -21.42
CA ARG A 179 -6.88 11.74 -20.17
C ARG A 179 -6.55 10.42 -19.47
N ARG A 180 -5.33 10.32 -18.96
CA ARG A 180 -4.89 9.30 -18.01
C ARG A 180 -4.74 9.95 -16.64
N PHE A 181 -5.31 9.33 -15.62
CA PHE A 181 -5.39 9.87 -14.27
C PHE A 181 -4.54 9.05 -13.30
N VAL A 182 -3.90 9.75 -12.37
CA VAL A 182 -3.36 9.19 -11.13
C VAL A 182 -4.17 9.78 -9.99
N ASP A 183 -5.05 8.98 -9.43
CA ASP A 183 -5.93 9.37 -8.33
C ASP A 183 -5.27 9.05 -6.98
N LEU A 184 -5.29 10.03 -6.08
CA LEU A 184 -5.01 9.88 -4.65
C LEU A 184 -6.36 9.95 -3.92
N LEU A 185 -6.86 8.77 -3.57
CA LEU A 185 -8.16 8.60 -2.94
C LEU A 185 -7.97 8.42 -1.44
N THR A 186 -8.54 9.30 -0.64
CA THR A 186 -8.61 9.11 0.82
C THR A 186 -9.92 8.43 1.18
N TRP A 187 -9.82 7.42 2.04
CA TRP A 187 -10.91 6.54 2.41
C TRP A 187 -11.18 6.61 3.90
N LEU A 188 -12.46 6.68 4.26
CA LEU A 188 -12.92 6.54 5.63
C LEU A 188 -13.94 5.42 5.74
N LYS A 189 -13.85 4.65 6.83
CA LYS A 189 -14.87 3.68 7.22
C LYS A 189 -15.88 4.35 8.15
N ILE A 190 -17.09 4.58 7.66
CA ILE A 190 -18.18 5.23 8.38
C ILE A 190 -19.33 4.22 8.47
N ASP A 191 -19.82 3.97 9.69
CA ASP A 191 -20.90 3.01 9.96
C ASP A 191 -20.69 1.62 9.32
N GLY A 192 -19.45 1.13 9.37
CA GLY A 192 -19.09 -0.18 8.84
C GLY A 192 -18.80 -0.21 7.33
N ARG A 193 -19.02 0.89 6.59
CA ARG A 193 -18.83 0.99 5.14
C ARG A 193 -17.65 1.88 4.77
N TRP A 194 -16.89 1.47 3.78
CA TRP A 194 -15.78 2.24 3.22
C TRP A 194 -16.28 3.26 2.19
N TRP A 195 -15.84 4.50 2.34
CA TRP A 195 -16.19 5.63 1.49
C TRP A 195 -14.96 6.38 1.03
N ILE A 196 -14.92 6.77 -0.24
CA ILE A 196 -14.01 7.78 -0.76
C ILE A 196 -14.50 9.14 -0.27
N VAL A 197 -13.67 9.87 0.49
CA VAL A 197 -14.00 11.20 1.02
C VAL A 197 -13.22 12.33 0.35
N SER A 198 -12.16 12.00 -0.37
CA SER A 198 -11.52 12.94 -1.28
C SER A 198 -10.88 12.19 -2.44
N LYS A 199 -11.02 12.79 -3.62
CA LYS A 199 -10.30 12.46 -4.84
C LYS A 199 -9.46 13.69 -5.20
N VAL A 200 -8.16 13.60 -4.93
CA VAL A 200 -7.16 14.53 -5.48
C VAL A 200 -6.41 13.80 -6.57
N PHE A 201 -6.19 14.42 -7.72
CA PHE A 201 -5.61 13.68 -8.85
C PHE A 201 -4.73 14.55 -9.73
N HIS A 202 -3.81 13.87 -10.42
CA HIS A 202 -3.11 14.40 -11.56
C HIS A 202 -3.62 13.73 -12.84
N TYR A 203 -3.67 14.45 -13.96
CA TYR A 203 -3.86 13.83 -15.27
C TYR A 203 -2.85 14.33 -16.30
N ASP A 204 -2.52 13.43 -17.22
CA ASP A 204 -1.81 13.74 -18.46
C ASP A 204 -2.74 13.48 -19.65
N GLU A 205 -2.56 14.24 -20.73
CA GLU A 205 -3.23 13.97 -22.00
C GLU A 205 -2.43 12.92 -22.78
N ARG A 206 -3.08 11.82 -23.15
CA ARG A 206 -2.52 10.87 -24.12
C ARG A 206 -2.96 11.27 -25.52
N PRO A 207 -2.03 11.36 -26.49
CA PRO A 207 -2.39 11.42 -27.89
C PRO A 207 -3.29 10.22 -28.26
N ALA A 208 -4.20 10.45 -29.20
CA ALA A 208 -5.16 9.45 -29.68
C ALA A 208 -4.48 8.14 -30.12
#